data_AF-A0A9E0ID40-F1
#
_entry.id   AF-A0A9E0ID40-F1
#
_cell.length_a   1.000
_cell.length_b   1.000
_cell.length_c   1.000
_cell.angle_alpha   90.00
_cell.angle_beta   90.00
_cell.angle_gamma   90.00
#
_symmetry.space_group_name_H-M   'P 1'
#
loop_
_entity.id
_entity.type
_entity.pdbx_description
1 polymer ?
#
loop_
_entity_poly.entity_id
_entity_poly.type
_entity_poly.pdbx_seq_one_letter_code
_entity_poly.pdbx_strand_id
1 'polypeptide(L)'
;MPALTNEADRTDVLNRLRRAEGQIRGVQRMIEEGDSCLKIGQQFSAVRKALDSTYLRMTMCFMEQELGNCLQPDDDQKAGVEAMLKDMEALLARMS
;
A
#
# COMPACT_ATOMS: atom_id res chain seq x y z
N MET A 1 -18.51 8.69 1.40
CA MET A 1 -17.58 7.88 0.59
C MET A 1 -16.20 8.05 1.18
N PRO A 2 -15.50 6.95 1.50
CA PRO A 2 -14.15 7.03 2.06
C PRO A 2 -13.18 7.76 1.13
N ALA A 3 -12.32 8.60 1.69
CA ALA A 3 -11.39 9.42 0.92
C ALA A 3 -10.06 9.58 1.66
N LEU A 4 -8.97 9.69 0.90
CA LEU A 4 -7.65 9.94 1.47
C LEU A 4 -7.55 11.40 1.96
N THR A 5 -8.02 11.67 3.17
CA THR A 5 -8.16 13.02 3.74
C THR A 5 -6.91 13.52 4.46
N ASN A 6 -6.07 12.61 4.96
CA ASN A 6 -4.81 12.94 5.64
C ASN A 6 -3.70 13.28 4.63
N GLU A 7 -3.05 14.44 4.81
CA GLU A 7 -1.96 14.91 3.95
C GLU A 7 -0.69 14.04 4.05
N ALA A 8 -0.38 13.53 5.24
CA ALA A 8 0.75 12.64 5.46
C ALA A 8 0.57 11.32 4.72
N ASP A 9 -0.62 10.70 4.83
CA ASP A 9 -0.97 9.48 4.11
C ASP A 9 -0.95 9.67 2.59
N ARG A 10 -1.49 10.81 2.13
CA ARG A 10 -1.44 11.19 0.72
C ARG A 10 -0.02 11.29 0.20
N THR A 11 0.85 11.95 0.95
CA THR A 11 2.25 12.10 0.59
C THR A 11 2.97 10.75 0.57
N ASP A 12 2.73 9.88 1.55
CA ASP A 12 3.32 8.54 1.59
C ASP A 12 2.90 7.68 0.39
N VAL A 13 1.59 7.62 0.09
CA VAL A 13 1.04 6.89 -1.07
C VAL A 13 1.66 7.41 -2.37
N LEU A 14 1.72 8.72 -2.57
CA LEU A 14 2.34 9.31 -3.75
C LEU A 14 3.84 8.97 -3.86
N ASN A 15 4.57 8.96 -2.74
CA ASN A 15 5.98 8.60 -2.74
C ASN A 15 6.21 7.11 -3.05
N ARG A 16 5.33 6.22 -2.61
CA ARG A 16 5.34 4.80 -3.00
C ARG A 16 5.10 4.63 -4.50
N LEU A 17 4.11 5.33 -5.05
CA LEU A 17 3.79 5.30 -6.47
C LEU A 17 4.94 5.82 -7.35
N ARG A 18 5.59 6.94 -6.95
CA ARG A 18 6.78 7.46 -7.65
C ARG A 18 7.93 6.45 -7.69
N ARG A 19 8.12 5.68 -6.61
CA ARG A 19 9.11 4.60 -6.57
C ARG A 19 8.74 3.47 -7.54
N ALA A 20 7.49 3.02 -7.52
CA ALA A 20 7.00 1.98 -8.44
C ALA A 20 7.15 2.43 -9.91
N GLU A 21 6.82 3.68 -10.22
CA GLU A 21 7.01 4.27 -11.54
C GLU A 21 8.48 4.26 -11.99
N GLY A 22 9.41 4.60 -11.10
CA GLY A 22 10.85 4.49 -11.37
C GLY A 22 11.30 3.05 -11.66
N GLN A 23 10.77 2.07 -10.93
CA GLN A 23 11.05 0.66 -11.16
C GLN A 23 10.50 0.18 -12.50
N ILE A 24 9.28 0.59 -12.87
CA ILE A 24 8.66 0.28 -14.17
C ILE A 24 9.50 0.86 -15.32
N ARG A 25 9.96 2.11 -15.20
CA ARG A 25 10.90 2.70 -16.17
C ARG A 25 12.21 1.91 -16.27
N GLY A 26 12.70 1.36 -15.15
CA GLY A 26 13.84 0.45 -15.14
C GLY A 26 13.58 -0.81 -15.96
N VAL A 27 12.45 -1.46 -15.72
CA VAL A 27 12.02 -2.66 -16.47
C VAL A 27 11.89 -2.38 -17.96
N GLN A 28 11.32 -1.24 -18.35
CA GLN A 28 11.22 -0.84 -19.76
C GLN A 28 12.60 -0.76 -20.44
N ARG A 29 13.58 -0.09 -19.80
CA ARG A 29 14.96 -0.02 -20.30
C ARG A 29 15.61 -1.39 -20.43
N MET A 30 15.43 -2.28 -19.45
CA MET A 30 15.95 -3.65 -19.54
C MET A 30 15.40 -4.41 -20.74
N ILE A 31 14.11 -4.21 -21.06
CA ILE A 31 13.49 -4.81 -22.25
C ILE A 31 14.11 -4.22 -23.53
N GLU A 32 14.27 -2.89 -23.60
CA GLU A 32 14.87 -2.19 -24.74
C GLU A 32 16.35 -2.60 -24.97
N GLU A 33 17.10 -2.82 -23.89
CA GLU A 33 18.50 -3.23 -23.90
C GLU A 33 18.68 -4.75 -24.14
N GLY A 34 17.60 -5.52 -24.18
CA GLY A 34 17.63 -6.96 -24.46
C GLY A 34 18.10 -7.83 -23.29
N ASP A 35 17.87 -7.39 -22.05
CA ASP A 35 18.20 -8.18 -20.85
C ASP A 35 17.42 -9.51 -20.81
N SER A 36 17.98 -10.50 -20.10
CA SER A 36 17.34 -11.82 -19.97
C SER A 36 15.98 -11.76 -19.27
N CYS A 37 15.03 -12.60 -19.70
CA CYS A 37 13.72 -12.73 -19.08
C CYS A 37 13.79 -13.00 -17.56
N LEU A 38 14.79 -13.75 -17.10
CA LEU A 38 14.98 -14.03 -15.68
C LEU A 38 15.29 -12.76 -14.87
N LYS A 39 16.21 -11.93 -15.36
CA LYS A 39 16.55 -10.63 -14.72
C LYS A 39 15.35 -9.69 -14.70
N ILE A 40 14.63 -9.59 -15.83
CA ILE A 40 13.42 -8.77 -15.93
C ILE A 40 12.35 -9.26 -14.94
N GLY A 41 12.12 -10.58 -14.88
CA GLY A 41 11.19 -11.20 -13.94
C GLY A 41 11.54 -10.93 -12.48
N GLN A 42 12.83 -10.90 -12.13
CA GLN A 42 13.28 -10.52 -10.79
C GLN A 42 12.91 -9.08 -10.44
N GLN A 43 13.04 -8.13 -11.39
CA GLN A 43 12.65 -6.74 -11.15
C GLN A 43 11.14 -6.55 -11.00
N PHE A 44 10.32 -7.35 -11.68
CA PHE A 44 8.87 -7.33 -11.50
C PHE A 44 8.44 -7.64 -10.06
N SER A 45 9.19 -8.47 -9.33
CA SER A 45 8.89 -8.74 -7.91
C SER A 45 9.01 -7.48 -7.05
N ALA A 46 9.96 -6.59 -7.35
CA ALA A 46 10.15 -5.33 -6.65
C ALA A 46 9.03 -4.33 -6.96
N VAL A 47 8.60 -4.27 -8.23
CA VAL A 47 7.44 -3.47 -8.66
C VAL A 47 6.17 -3.94 -7.95
N ARG A 48 5.92 -5.26 -7.95
CA ARG A 48 4.75 -5.85 -7.28
C ARG A 48 4.71 -5.49 -5.81
N LYS A 49 5.81 -5.66 -5.08
CA LYS A 49 5.89 -5.28 -3.65
C LYS A 49 5.57 -3.80 -3.41
N ALA A 50 6.07 -2.91 -4.26
CA ALA A 50 5.78 -1.48 -4.14
C ALA A 50 4.28 -1.19 -4.33
N LEU A 51 3.65 -1.83 -5.33
CA LEU A 51 2.22 -1.68 -5.59
C LEU A 51 1.36 -2.32 -4.49
N ASP A 52 1.69 -3.52 -4.04
CA ASP A 52 0.97 -4.23 -2.98
C ASP A 52 1.00 -3.41 -1.67
N SER A 53 2.15 -2.86 -1.31
CA SER A 53 2.26 -1.98 -0.13
C SER A 53 1.38 -0.72 -0.23
N THR A 54 1.14 -0.23 -1.45
CA THR A 54 0.29 0.95 -1.69
C THR A 54 -1.18 0.56 -1.62
N TYR A 55 -1.53 -0.58 -2.24
CA TYR A 55 -2.86 -1.16 -2.18
C TYR A 55 -3.30 -1.42 -0.74
N LEU A 56 -2.42 -2.00 0.08
CA LEU A 56 -2.71 -2.26 1.50
C LEU A 56 -3.02 -0.97 2.27
N ARG A 57 -2.25 0.10 2.09
CA ARG A 57 -2.55 1.39 2.76
C ARG A 57 -3.91 1.94 2.34
N MET A 58 -4.28 1.82 1.06
CA MET A 58 -5.59 2.27 0.59
C MET A 58 -6.74 1.43 1.17
N THR A 59 -6.56 0.11 1.26
CA THR A 59 -7.53 -0.77 1.92
C THR A 59 -7.68 -0.41 3.39
N MET A 60 -6.59 -0.10 4.09
CA MET A 60 -6.68 0.35 5.49
C MET A 60 -7.38 1.67 5.65
N CYS A 61 -7.06 2.65 4.81
CA CYS A 61 -7.78 3.93 4.79
C CYS A 61 -9.30 3.73 4.59
N PHE A 62 -9.70 2.78 3.74
CA PHE A 62 -11.11 2.43 3.55
C PHE A 62 -11.70 1.80 4.82
N MET A 63 -11.02 0.82 5.41
CA MET A 63 -11.50 0.12 6.60
C MET A 63 -11.61 1.04 7.81
N GLU A 64 -10.60 1.88 8.08
CA GLU A 64 -10.59 2.89 9.14
C GLU A 64 -11.84 3.78 9.08
N GLN A 65 -12.21 4.23 7.87
CA GLN A 65 -13.35 5.14 7.68
C GLN A 65 -14.70 4.43 7.75
N GLU A 66 -14.82 3.22 7.20
CA GLU A 66 -16.06 2.44 7.30
C GLU A 66 -16.32 1.98 8.74
N LEU A 67 -15.30 1.51 9.46
CA LEU A 67 -15.42 1.17 10.88
C LEU A 67 -15.79 2.40 11.72
N GLY A 68 -15.15 3.55 11.47
CA GLY A 68 -15.49 4.81 12.14
C GLY A 68 -16.94 5.25 11.90
N ASN A 69 -17.45 5.06 10.68
CA ASN A 69 -18.83 5.40 10.33
C ASN A 69 -19.86 4.41 10.91
N CYS A 70 -19.54 3.12 10.99
CA CYS A 70 -20.47 2.09 11.46
C CYS A 70 -20.53 1.99 13.00
N LEU A 71 -19.40 2.09 13.69
CA LEU A 71 -19.32 1.76 15.12
C LEU A 71 -19.52 2.96 16.05
N GLN A 72 -19.28 4.20 15.58
CA GLN A 72 -19.21 5.41 16.43
C GLN A 72 -18.63 5.12 17.83
N PRO A 73 -17.43 4.50 17.92
CA PRO A 73 -16.92 3.99 19.18
C PRO A 73 -16.68 5.12 20.18
N ASP A 74 -16.94 4.84 21.46
CA ASP A 74 -16.51 5.70 22.56
C ASP A 74 -14.97 5.73 22.68
N ASP A 75 -14.44 6.61 23.52
CA ASP A 75 -12.99 6.82 23.61
C ASP A 75 -12.24 5.57 24.10
N ASP A 76 -12.87 4.71 24.91
CA ASP A 76 -12.30 3.45 25.37
C ASP A 76 -12.25 2.40 24.25
N GLN A 77 -13.26 2.37 23.38
CA GLN A 77 -13.34 1.45 22.24
C GLN A 77 -12.46 1.86 21.07
N LYS A 78 -12.21 3.16 20.85
CA LYS A 78 -11.35 3.66 19.77
C LYS A 78 -9.95 3.04 19.79
N ALA A 79 -9.34 2.97 20.97
CA ALA A 79 -8.00 2.38 21.13
C ALA A 79 -7.98 0.89 20.75
N GLY A 80 -9.05 0.15 21.08
CA GLY A 80 -9.19 -1.26 20.72
C GLY A 80 -9.35 -1.48 19.21
N VAL A 81 -10.15 -0.63 18.55
CA VAL A 81 -10.35 -0.68 17.09
C VAL A 81 -9.06 -0.33 16.35
N GLU A 82 -8.33 0.70 16.80
CA GLU A 82 -7.05 1.08 16.22
C GLU A 82 -5.99 -0.03 16.35
N ALA A 83 -5.92 -0.68 17.52
CA ALA A 83 -5.03 -1.81 17.73
C ALA A 83 -5.35 -2.99 16.78
N MET A 84 -6.64 -3.32 16.63
CA MET A 84 -7.09 -4.38 15.72
C MET A 84 -6.74 -4.07 14.25
N LEU A 85 -6.94 -2.83 13.81
CA LEU A 85 -6.59 -2.41 12.46
C LEU A 85 -5.08 -2.51 12.20
N LYS A 86 -4.27 -2.14 13.18
CA LYS A 86 -2.80 -2.28 13.10
C LYS A 86 -2.36 -3.75 13.01
N ASP A 87 -2.99 -4.64 13.75
CA ASP A 87 -2.72 -6.08 13.67
C ASP A 87 -3.12 -6.65 12.30
N MET A 88 -4.27 -6.22 11.76
CA MET A 88 -4.66 -6.57 10.40
C MET A 88 -3.64 -6.06 9.36
N GLU A 89 -3.07 -4.87 9.55
CA GLU A 89 -2.05 -4.31 8.65
C GLU A 89 -0.81 -5.20 8.62
N ALA A 90 -0.34 -5.59 9.81
CA ALA A 90 0.80 -6.47 9.95
C ALA A 90 0.55 -7.85 9.32
N LEU A 91 -0.65 -8.41 9.44
CA LEU A 91 -1.00 -9.69 8.82
C LEU A 91 -1.03 -9.58 7.29
N LEU A 92 -1.69 -8.57 6.76
CA LEU A 92 -1.80 -8.37 5.31
C LEU A 92 -0.44 -8.08 4.67
N ALA A 93 0.42 -7.32 5.33
CA ALA A 93 1.78 -7.03 4.86
C ALA A 93 2.69 -8.28 4.79
N ARG A 94 2.39 -9.33 5.56
CA ARG A 94 3.13 -10.60 5.51
C ARG A 94 2.72 -11.51 4.35
N MET A 95 1.59 -11.23 3.71
CA MET A 95 1.07 -11.99 2.57
C MET A 95 1.55 -11.44 1.22
N SER A 96 2.06 -10.20 1.19
CA SER A 96 2.57 -9.48 0.00
C SER A 96 4.07 -9.59 -0.21
#